data_AF-A0A815Y8K9-F1
#
_entry.id   AF-A0A815Y8K9-F1
#
_cell.length_a   1.000
_cell.length_b   1.000
_cell.length_c   1.000
_cell.angle_alpha   90.00
_cell.angle_beta   90.00
_cell.angle_gamma   90.00
#
_symmetry.space_group_name_H-M   'P 1'
#
loop_
_entity.id
_entity.type
_entity.pdbx_description
1 polymer ?
#
loop_
_entity_poly.entity_id
_entity_poly.type
_entity_poly.pdbx_seq_one_letter_code
_entity_poly.pdbx_strand_id
1 'polypeptide(L)'
;MYPIINFTNYLLQKYNHRILRNEASTKELDFYIKSDINDKKLFSLFEQFRQAWYGLKLNDVQLDCTHIKIDRTQSSEQFSKSRKLAFFLLNRSTDNSSFEILGCLHTLAKFQNNIINFYKHITNPQVSYDDSERKQPEIEIQKITKEHLLVISPEIIDTILREENGYIINYEYGKTKEVIYDYDEIETRLCNRINRIRSIDTENFNYFPY
;
A
#
# COMPACT_ATOMS: atom_id res chain seq x y z
N MET A 1 0.58 -3.39 -0.02
CA MET A 1 0.88 -2.30 0.94
C MET A 1 0.94 -2.78 2.39
N TYR A 2 -0.14 -3.37 2.96
CA TYR A 2 -0.17 -3.75 4.39
C TYR A 2 1.01 -4.62 4.88
N PRO A 3 1.45 -5.70 4.18
CA PRO A 3 2.59 -6.49 4.65
C PRO A 3 3.89 -5.70 4.77
N ILE A 4 4.08 -4.69 3.90
CA ILE A 4 5.24 -3.79 3.92
C ILE A 4 5.22 -2.97 5.21
N ILE A 5 4.09 -2.30 5.48
CA ILE A 5 3.89 -1.46 6.67
C ILE A 5 4.02 -2.27 7.95
N ASN A 6 3.39 -3.44 8.01
CA ASN A 6 3.39 -4.28 9.19
C ASN A 6 4.82 -4.73 9.55
N PHE A 7 5.62 -5.10 8.54
CA PHE A 7 7.01 -5.47 8.74
C PHE A 7 7.88 -4.30 9.19
N THR A 8 7.79 -3.14 8.52
CA THR A 8 8.56 -1.95 8.90
C THR A 8 8.21 -1.46 10.30
N ASN A 9 6.92 -1.46 10.65
CA ASN A 9 6.46 -1.10 12.00
C ASN A 9 6.96 -2.07 13.06
N TYR A 10 6.94 -3.37 12.76
CA TYR A 10 7.47 -4.38 13.67
C TYR A 10 8.97 -4.17 13.93
N LEU A 11 9.75 -3.93 12.88
CA LEU A 11 11.18 -3.65 13.02
C LEU A 11 11.43 -2.34 13.77
N LEU A 12 10.66 -1.30 13.49
CA LEU A 12 10.68 -0.04 14.22
C LEU A 12 10.45 -0.30 15.71
N GLN A 13 9.38 -0.97 16.10
CA GLN A 13 9.08 -1.27 17.50
C GLN A 13 10.13 -2.17 18.16
N LYS A 14 10.64 -3.19 17.44
CA LYS A 14 11.61 -4.14 17.98
C LYS A 14 12.97 -3.50 18.24
N TYR A 15 13.42 -2.61 17.35
CA TYR A 15 14.78 -2.08 17.35
C TYR A 15 14.89 -0.61 17.73
N ASN A 16 13.78 0.11 17.87
CA ASN A 16 13.79 1.49 18.37
C ASN A 16 14.47 1.55 19.73
N HIS A 17 15.46 2.44 19.86
CA HIS A 17 16.36 2.58 21.02
C HIS A 17 17.23 1.34 21.37
N ARG A 18 17.17 0.24 20.61
CA ARG A 18 17.95 -0.99 20.87
C ARG A 18 19.11 -1.22 19.92
N ILE A 19 19.15 -0.53 18.78
CA ILE A 19 20.23 -0.61 17.80
C ILE A 19 20.70 0.79 17.45
N LEU A 20 22.02 0.95 17.37
CA LEU A 20 22.64 2.20 16.91
C LEU A 20 22.54 2.31 15.39
N ARG A 21 22.39 3.54 14.88
CA ARG A 21 22.33 3.84 13.44
C ARG A 21 23.41 3.15 12.60
N ASN A 22 24.66 3.25 13.04
CA ASN A 22 25.81 2.69 12.33
C ASN A 22 25.78 1.16 12.28
N GLU A 23 25.16 0.53 13.27
CA GLU A 23 24.97 -0.92 13.26
C GLU A 23 23.87 -1.33 12.26
N ALA A 24 22.76 -0.59 12.23
CA ALA A 24 21.68 -0.84 11.26
C ALA A 24 22.13 -0.64 9.80
N SER A 25 23.07 0.28 9.55
CA SER A 25 23.61 0.56 8.21
C SER A 25 24.76 -0.38 7.80
N THR A 26 25.21 -1.27 8.68
CA THR A 26 26.30 -2.21 8.40
C THR A 26 25.82 -3.65 8.34
N LYS A 27 24.93 -4.07 9.25
CA LYS A 27 24.45 -5.46 9.31
C LYS A 27 23.28 -5.70 8.36
N GLU A 28 23.35 -6.82 7.65
CA GLU A 28 22.30 -7.36 6.79
C GLU A 28 21.09 -7.83 7.61
N LEU A 29 19.90 -7.81 7.01
CA LEU A 29 18.69 -8.33 7.65
C LEU A 29 18.82 -9.81 8.01
N ASP A 30 19.50 -10.60 7.17
CA ASP A 30 19.72 -12.03 7.37
C ASP A 30 20.41 -12.36 8.71
N PHE A 31 21.33 -11.49 9.15
CA PHE A 31 21.96 -11.62 10.47
C PHE A 31 20.91 -11.64 11.58
N TYR A 32 19.96 -10.70 11.54
CA TYR A 32 18.92 -10.56 12.56
C TYR A 32 17.89 -11.69 12.50
N ILE A 33 17.54 -12.15 11.30
CA ILE A 33 16.64 -13.29 11.10
C ILE A 33 17.26 -14.57 11.68
N LYS A 34 18.56 -14.79 11.47
CA LYS A 34 19.26 -16.00 11.94
C LYS A 34 19.66 -15.95 13.41
N SER A 35 20.00 -14.77 13.93
CA SER A 35 20.45 -14.60 15.32
C SER A 35 19.35 -14.89 16.33
N ASP A 36 18.08 -14.75 15.93
CA ASP A 36 16.93 -14.90 16.81
C ASP A 36 16.14 -16.16 16.42
N ILE A 37 16.75 -17.33 16.65
CA ILE A 37 16.21 -18.67 16.28
C ILE A 37 14.79 -18.90 16.81
N ASN A 38 14.38 -18.18 17.86
CA ASN A 38 13.05 -18.30 18.46
C ASN A 38 12.04 -17.28 17.92
N ASP A 39 12.46 -16.27 17.15
CA ASP A 39 11.55 -15.27 16.61
C ASP A 39 10.92 -15.70 15.28
N LYS A 40 10.08 -16.73 15.39
CA LYS A 40 9.21 -17.18 14.30
C LYS A 40 8.33 -16.05 13.76
N LYS A 41 8.05 -15.03 14.56
CA LYS A 41 7.23 -13.88 14.16
C LYS A 41 7.99 -12.99 13.18
N LEU A 42 9.26 -12.65 13.45
CA LEU A 42 10.09 -11.89 12.52
C LEU A 42 10.19 -12.57 11.15
N PHE A 43 10.49 -13.88 11.14
CA PHE A 43 10.59 -14.64 9.89
C PHE A 43 9.26 -14.65 9.12
N SER A 44 8.13 -14.92 9.79
CA SER A 44 6.80 -14.91 9.18
C SER A 44 6.43 -13.55 8.58
N LEU A 45 6.72 -12.45 9.29
CA LEU A 45 6.48 -11.10 8.80
C LEU A 45 7.39 -10.76 7.62
N PHE A 46 8.66 -11.19 7.66
CA PHE A 46 9.58 -11.03 6.54
C PHE A 46 9.11 -11.78 5.30
N GLU A 47 8.62 -13.02 5.43
CA GLU A 47 8.09 -13.77 4.31
C GLU A 47 6.88 -13.10 3.66
N GLN A 48 5.96 -12.58 4.47
CA GLN A 48 4.82 -11.80 3.97
C GLN A 48 5.26 -10.50 3.30
N PHE A 49 6.25 -9.79 3.88
CA PHE A 49 6.87 -8.63 3.26
C PHE A 49 7.46 -9.00 1.90
N ARG A 50 8.26 -10.07 1.84
CA ARG A 50 9.00 -10.50 0.66
C ARG A 50 8.06 -10.83 -0.50
N GLN A 51 7.02 -11.61 -0.23
CA GLN A 51 5.98 -11.92 -1.21
C GLN A 51 5.30 -10.65 -1.71
N ALA A 52 4.94 -9.72 -0.80
CA ALA A 52 4.31 -8.47 -1.19
C ALA A 52 5.25 -7.57 -2.01
N TRP A 53 6.52 -7.49 -1.65
CA TRP A 53 7.53 -6.63 -2.29
C TRP A 53 7.84 -7.08 -3.72
N TYR A 54 8.01 -8.39 -3.95
CA TYR A 54 8.23 -8.95 -5.29
C TYR A 54 6.95 -9.08 -6.11
N GLY A 55 5.77 -9.07 -5.47
CA GLY A 55 4.49 -8.97 -6.17
C GLY A 55 4.15 -7.58 -6.71
N LEU A 56 4.89 -6.54 -6.32
CA LEU A 56 4.69 -5.18 -6.83
C LEU A 56 5.10 -5.07 -8.29
N LYS A 57 4.19 -4.54 -9.13
CA LYS A 57 4.47 -4.19 -10.53
C LYS A 57 5.02 -2.77 -10.72
N LEU A 58 5.33 -2.07 -9.62
CA LEU A 58 5.90 -0.73 -9.63
C LEU A 58 7.41 -0.81 -9.89
N ASN A 59 7.89 -0.12 -10.93
CA ASN A 59 9.31 -0.05 -11.27
C ASN A 59 9.96 1.22 -10.73
N ASP A 60 9.21 2.32 -10.72
CA ASP A 60 9.67 3.63 -10.29
C ASP A 60 8.68 4.19 -9.26
N VAL A 61 9.21 4.89 -8.26
CA VAL A 61 8.42 5.53 -7.20
C VAL A 61 8.87 6.96 -7.00
N GLN A 62 7.98 7.80 -6.49
CA GLN A 62 8.27 9.20 -6.22
C GLN A 62 8.21 9.45 -4.71
N LEU A 63 9.27 10.06 -4.20
CA LEU A 63 9.34 10.62 -2.85
C LEU A 63 9.67 12.10 -2.99
N ASP A 64 8.77 12.97 -2.55
CA ASP A 64 8.85 14.42 -2.76
C ASP A 64 9.10 14.75 -4.25
N CYS A 65 10.23 15.40 -4.56
CA CYS A 65 10.65 15.74 -5.92
C CYS A 65 11.65 14.73 -6.52
N THR A 66 11.87 13.58 -5.88
CA THR A 66 12.87 12.59 -6.27
C THR A 66 12.22 11.35 -6.87
N HIS A 67 12.64 10.97 -8.07
CA HIS A 67 12.30 9.69 -8.67
C HIS A 67 13.32 8.62 -8.26
N ILE A 68 12.82 7.53 -7.70
CA ILE A 68 13.60 6.42 -7.20
C ILE A 68 13.21 5.18 -8.00
N LYS A 69 14.19 4.54 -8.63
CA LYS A 69 13.98 3.24 -9.28
C LYS A 69 14.04 2.15 -8.20
N ILE A 70 13.06 1.27 -8.20
CA ILE A 70 13.08 0.11 -7.30
C ILE A 70 14.00 -0.94 -7.92
N ASP A 71 15.11 -1.22 -7.25
CA ASP A 71 16.03 -2.25 -7.67
C ASP A 71 15.57 -3.63 -7.14
N ARG A 72 15.05 -4.46 -8.06
CA ARG A 72 14.71 -5.86 -7.83
C ARG A 72 15.59 -6.81 -8.67
N THR A 73 16.81 -6.41 -9.02
CA THR A 73 17.73 -7.25 -9.83
C THR A 73 18.13 -8.55 -9.14
N GLN A 74 18.06 -8.60 -7.82
CA GLN A 74 18.41 -9.77 -7.02
C GLN A 74 17.23 -10.73 -6.89
N SER A 75 17.53 -12.01 -6.70
CA SER A 75 16.49 -13.02 -6.48
C SER A 75 15.83 -12.83 -5.11
N SER A 76 14.54 -13.19 -5.02
CA SER A 76 13.76 -13.14 -3.78
C SER A 76 14.45 -13.84 -2.60
N GLU A 77 15.16 -14.94 -2.85
CA GLU A 77 15.86 -15.73 -1.84
C GLU A 77 17.11 -15.04 -1.28
N GLN A 78 17.74 -14.15 -2.06
CA GLN A 78 18.95 -13.44 -1.65
C GLN A 78 18.64 -12.10 -0.99
N PHE A 79 17.38 -11.65 -1.01
CA PHE A 79 16.99 -10.30 -0.59
C PHE A 79 17.38 -9.96 0.87
N SER A 80 17.26 -10.89 1.81
CA SER A 80 17.65 -10.65 3.20
C SER A 80 19.17 -10.53 3.39
N LYS A 81 19.96 -11.17 2.52
CA LYS A 81 21.43 -11.20 2.54
C LYS A 81 22.06 -10.01 1.82
N SER A 82 21.27 -9.19 1.15
CA SER A 82 21.78 -8.07 0.37
C SER A 82 21.31 -6.73 0.90
N ARG A 83 20.19 -6.72 1.63
CA ARG A 83 19.62 -5.50 2.21
C ARG A 83 19.99 -5.39 3.68
N LYS A 84 20.57 -4.24 4.03
CA LYS A 84 20.90 -3.84 5.40
C LYS A 84 19.64 -3.56 6.19
N LEU A 85 19.70 -3.66 7.52
CA LEU A 85 18.55 -3.35 8.39
C LEU A 85 18.04 -1.92 8.19
N ALA A 86 18.94 -0.95 7.96
CA ALA A 86 18.60 0.45 7.68
C ALA A 86 17.74 0.66 6.42
N PHE A 87 17.63 -0.32 5.53
CA PHE A 87 16.69 -0.29 4.41
C PHE A 87 15.24 -0.30 4.89
N PHE A 88 14.97 -1.00 5.98
CA PHE A 88 13.61 -1.23 6.50
C PHE A 88 13.21 -0.23 7.60
N LEU A 89 14.19 0.40 8.24
CA LEU A 89 13.98 1.43 9.25
C LEU A 89 13.81 2.78 8.55
N LEU A 90 12.55 3.20 8.39
CA LEU A 90 12.19 4.45 7.73
C LEU A 90 12.91 5.63 8.38
N ASN A 91 13.67 6.39 7.60
CA ASN A 91 14.44 7.52 8.09
C ASN A 91 14.35 8.73 7.14
N ARG A 92 14.59 9.94 7.69
CA ARG A 92 14.74 11.20 6.92
C ARG A 92 16.21 11.52 6.62
N SER A 93 17.12 10.63 6.96
CA SER A 93 18.54 10.93 6.96
C SER A 93 19.11 10.95 5.53
N THR A 94 20.30 11.54 5.38
CA THR A 94 21.01 11.64 4.09
C THR A 94 21.46 10.31 3.50
N ASP A 95 21.35 9.19 4.23
CA ASP A 95 21.92 7.90 3.79
C ASP A 95 21.07 7.17 2.75
N ASN A 96 19.96 7.75 2.29
CA ASN A 96 19.05 7.24 1.25
C ASN A 96 18.60 5.78 1.44
N SER A 97 18.90 5.15 2.58
CA SER A 97 18.87 3.70 2.73
C SER A 97 17.44 3.17 2.68
N SER A 98 16.50 3.91 3.27
CA SER A 98 15.09 3.55 3.32
C SER A 98 14.26 4.21 2.21
N PHE A 99 14.86 4.99 1.30
CA PHE A 99 14.12 5.80 0.33
C PHE A 99 13.28 4.96 -0.61
N GLU A 100 13.73 3.77 -1.01
CA GLU A 100 12.95 2.85 -1.84
C GLU A 100 11.64 2.44 -1.15
N ILE A 101 11.68 2.07 0.13
CA ILE A 101 10.47 1.70 0.89
C ILE A 101 9.60 2.93 1.10
N LEU A 102 10.20 4.06 1.48
CA LEU A 102 9.46 5.28 1.80
C LEU A 102 8.75 5.83 0.56
N GLY A 103 9.45 5.90 -0.57
CA GLY A 103 8.88 6.25 -1.86
C GLY A 103 7.80 5.27 -2.31
N CYS A 104 7.99 3.96 -2.07
CA CYS A 104 6.96 2.97 -2.36
C CYS A 104 5.69 3.19 -1.53
N LEU A 105 5.81 3.41 -0.21
CA LEU A 105 4.67 3.67 0.67
C LEU A 105 3.97 4.96 0.28
N HIS A 106 4.73 6.03 0.03
CA HIS A 106 4.22 7.32 -0.39
C HIS A 106 3.50 7.24 -1.75
N THR A 107 4.08 6.57 -2.74
CA THR A 107 3.46 6.40 -4.07
C THR A 107 2.16 5.59 -4.00
N LEU A 108 2.15 4.49 -3.23
CA LEU A 108 0.95 3.68 -3.03
C LEU A 108 -0.16 4.44 -2.29
N ALA A 109 0.21 5.20 -1.26
CA ALA A 109 -0.72 6.03 -0.51
C ALA A 109 -1.34 7.13 -1.41
N LYS A 110 -0.52 7.86 -2.16
CA LYS A 110 -0.99 8.85 -3.13
C LYS A 110 -1.89 8.25 -4.19
N PHE A 111 -1.53 7.08 -4.73
CA PHE A 111 -2.35 6.40 -5.72
C PHE A 111 -3.74 6.04 -5.15
N GLN A 112 -3.80 5.47 -3.94
CA GLN A 112 -5.07 5.20 -3.27
C GLN A 112 -5.87 6.49 -3.03
N ASN A 113 -5.24 7.54 -2.51
CA ASN A 113 -5.90 8.82 -2.25
C ASN A 113 -6.48 9.43 -3.53
N ASN A 114 -5.75 9.36 -4.65
CA ASN A 114 -6.23 9.84 -5.95
C ASN A 114 -7.50 9.11 -6.40
N ILE A 115 -7.55 7.78 -6.24
CA ILE A 115 -8.75 7.00 -6.55
C ILE A 115 -9.91 7.44 -5.65
N ILE A 116 -9.69 7.54 -4.35
CA ILE A 116 -10.71 7.95 -3.39
C ILE A 116 -11.25 9.35 -3.73
N ASN A 117 -10.37 10.31 -4.03
CA ASN A 117 -10.74 11.68 -4.34
C ASN A 117 -11.52 11.76 -5.66
N PHE A 118 -11.14 10.97 -6.67
CA PHE A 118 -11.89 10.87 -7.92
C PHE A 118 -13.35 10.43 -7.71
N TYR A 119 -13.57 9.34 -6.97
CA TYR A 119 -14.91 8.83 -6.69
C TYR A 119 -15.74 9.77 -5.81
N LYS A 120 -15.10 10.49 -4.88
CA LYS A 120 -15.77 11.53 -4.09
C LYS A 120 -16.27 12.67 -4.96
N HIS A 121 -15.43 13.16 -5.88
CA HIS A 121 -15.77 14.25 -6.78
C HIS A 121 -16.96 13.88 -7.71
N ILE A 122 -17.02 12.63 -8.18
CA ILE A 122 -18.17 12.12 -8.94
C ILE A 122 -19.45 12.23 -8.10
N THR A 123 -19.42 11.76 -6.86
CA THR A 123 -20.61 11.79 -5.98
C THR A 123 -21.00 13.17 -5.47
N ASN A 124 -20.07 14.14 -5.46
CA ASN A 124 -20.33 15.47 -4.90
C ASN A 124 -19.65 16.57 -5.74
N PRO A 125 -20.18 16.89 -6.94
CA PRO A 125 -19.52 17.78 -7.91
C PRO A 125 -19.39 19.24 -7.46
N GLN A 126 -20.10 19.64 -6.40
CA GLN A 126 -20.05 20.99 -5.84
C GLN A 126 -18.88 21.19 -4.86
N VAL A 127 -18.20 20.11 -4.46
CA VAL A 127 -16.97 20.19 -3.68
C VAL A 127 -15.84 20.38 -4.69
N SER A 128 -15.24 21.57 -4.71
CA SER A 128 -14.05 21.83 -5.53
C SER A 128 -12.95 20.83 -5.19
N TYR A 129 -12.06 20.50 -6.13
CA TYR A 129 -10.91 19.63 -5.85
C TYR A 129 -10.13 20.11 -4.61
N ASP A 130 -9.99 21.42 -4.43
CA ASP A 130 -9.36 22.06 -3.27
C ASP A 130 -10.19 21.92 -1.97
N ASP A 131 -11.53 21.94 -2.03
CA ASP A 131 -12.38 21.72 -0.85
C ASP A 131 -12.49 20.24 -0.47
N SER A 132 -12.20 19.31 -1.40
CA SER A 132 -12.11 17.88 -1.10
C SER A 132 -10.87 17.53 -0.26
N GLU A 133 -9.88 18.43 -0.23
CA GLU A 133 -8.75 18.42 0.72
C GLU A 133 -9.12 18.95 2.11
N ARG A 134 -10.37 19.39 2.37
CA ARG A 134 -10.82 19.69 3.74
C ARG A 134 -10.90 18.40 4.57
N LYS A 135 -9.73 18.00 5.06
CA LYS A 135 -9.37 17.10 6.16
C LYS A 135 -10.48 16.12 6.54
N GLN A 136 -10.72 15.15 5.66
CA GLN A 136 -11.14 13.86 6.21
C GLN A 136 -10.09 13.38 7.21
N PRO A 137 -10.47 12.60 8.24
CA PRO A 137 -9.50 12.05 9.16
C PRO A 137 -8.54 11.14 8.39
N GLU A 138 -7.37 11.68 8.10
CA GLU A 138 -6.30 10.94 7.47
C GLU A 138 -5.75 9.93 8.46
N ILE A 139 -5.47 8.73 7.97
CA ILE A 139 -4.78 7.73 8.77
C ILE A 139 -3.29 7.81 8.50
N GLU A 140 -2.51 7.95 9.56
CA GLU A 140 -1.05 7.82 9.50
C GLU A 140 -0.67 6.47 8.86
N ILE A 141 0.31 6.47 7.97
CA ILE A 141 0.75 5.26 7.26
C ILE A 141 1.09 4.12 8.23
N GLN A 142 1.73 4.43 9.36
CA GLN A 142 2.11 3.42 10.35
C GLN A 142 0.91 2.86 11.14
N LYS A 143 -0.28 3.48 11.09
CA LYS A 143 -1.51 3.00 11.74
C LYS A 143 -2.42 2.21 10.80
N ILE A 144 -2.07 2.12 9.51
CA ILE A 144 -2.86 1.42 8.51
C ILE A 144 -3.06 -0.06 8.88
N THR A 145 -4.31 -0.48 8.83
CA THR A 145 -4.73 -1.89 8.84
C THR A 145 -5.31 -2.29 7.48
N LYS A 146 -5.62 -3.58 7.28
CA LYS A 146 -6.19 -4.07 6.02
C LYS A 146 -7.48 -3.36 5.60
N GLU A 147 -8.30 -2.94 6.56
CA GLU A 147 -9.58 -2.26 6.34
C GLU A 147 -9.44 -0.84 5.77
N HIS A 148 -8.29 -0.22 5.99
CA HIS A 148 -7.99 1.12 5.49
C HIS A 148 -7.46 1.13 4.06
N LEU A 149 -7.21 -0.04 3.47
CA LEU A 149 -6.68 -0.17 2.13
C LEU A 149 -7.79 -0.43 1.12
N LEU A 150 -7.68 0.24 -0.02
CA LEU A 150 -8.53 -0.06 -1.16
C LEU A 150 -8.19 -1.46 -1.68
N VAL A 151 -9.21 -2.33 -1.67
CA VAL A 151 -9.15 -3.67 -2.26
C VAL A 151 -10.20 -3.72 -3.36
N ILE A 152 -9.72 -3.80 -4.60
CA ILE A 152 -10.53 -4.13 -5.77
C ILE A 152 -9.93 -5.40 -6.36
N SER A 153 -10.75 -6.43 -6.48
CA SER A 153 -10.34 -7.74 -7.00
C SER A 153 -11.38 -8.26 -7.99
N PRO A 154 -11.03 -9.21 -8.87
CA PRO A 154 -12.00 -9.81 -9.78
C PRO A 154 -13.22 -10.38 -9.07
N GLU A 155 -13.06 -10.95 -7.88
CA GLU A 155 -14.14 -11.49 -7.07
C GLU A 155 -15.09 -10.37 -6.61
N ILE A 156 -14.54 -9.23 -6.18
CA ILE A 156 -15.33 -8.05 -5.81
C ILE A 156 -16.14 -7.53 -7.00
N ILE A 157 -15.53 -7.48 -8.17
CA ILE A 157 -16.22 -7.05 -9.40
C ILE A 157 -17.29 -8.07 -9.79
N ASP A 158 -17.02 -9.37 -9.70
CA ASP A 158 -17.99 -10.43 -10.02
C ASP A 158 -19.21 -10.38 -9.08
N THR A 159 -19.01 -10.12 -7.79
CA THR A 159 -20.10 -9.87 -6.83
C THR A 159 -20.96 -8.68 -7.27
N ILE A 160 -20.35 -7.54 -7.62
CA ILE A 160 -21.09 -6.35 -8.09
C ILE A 160 -21.88 -6.68 -9.36
N LEU A 161 -21.27 -7.40 -10.31
CA LEU A 161 -21.92 -7.74 -11.57
C LEU A 161 -23.07 -8.73 -11.40
N ARG A 162 -22.87 -9.81 -10.64
CA ARG A 162 -23.82 -10.94 -10.58
C ARG A 162 -24.83 -10.84 -9.45
N GLU A 163 -24.38 -10.44 -8.28
CA GLU A 163 -25.19 -10.50 -7.05
C GLU A 163 -25.88 -9.16 -6.79
N GLU A 164 -25.31 -8.04 -7.26
CA GLU A 164 -25.82 -6.69 -7.05
C GLU A 164 -26.51 -6.10 -8.31
N ASN A 165 -26.90 -6.95 -9.26
CA ASN A 165 -27.62 -6.57 -10.50
C ASN A 165 -26.87 -5.60 -11.42
N GLY A 166 -25.54 -5.65 -11.48
CA GLY A 166 -24.74 -4.82 -12.40
C GLY A 166 -24.93 -5.13 -13.89
N TYR A 167 -25.80 -6.07 -14.26
CA TYR A 167 -26.22 -6.28 -15.64
C TYR A 167 -27.66 -6.80 -15.74
N ILE A 168 -28.25 -6.56 -16.91
CA ILE A 168 -29.55 -7.08 -17.32
C ILE A 168 -29.31 -7.96 -18.55
N ILE A 169 -29.98 -9.12 -18.60
CA ILE A 169 -30.02 -9.95 -19.81
C ILE A 169 -31.24 -9.52 -20.61
N ASN A 170 -31.03 -8.96 -21.80
CA ASN A 170 -32.13 -8.53 -22.65
C ASN A 170 -32.76 -9.76 -23.34
N TYR A 171 -33.91 -10.20 -22.83
CA TYR A 171 -34.69 -11.28 -23.43
C TYR A 171 -35.75 -10.79 -24.43
N GLU A 172 -36.05 -9.48 -24.44
CA GLU A 172 -37.21 -8.92 -25.16
C GLU A 172 -36.91 -8.62 -26.63
N TYR A 173 -35.66 -8.31 -26.99
CA TYR A 173 -35.23 -8.13 -28.39
C TYR A 173 -34.62 -9.42 -28.97
N GLY A 174 -35.45 -10.47 -29.06
CA GLY A 174 -35.36 -11.51 -30.08
C GLY A 174 -34.00 -12.19 -30.31
N LYS A 175 -33.72 -13.22 -29.50
CA LYS A 175 -32.87 -14.41 -29.80
C LYS A 175 -31.36 -14.34 -29.53
N THR A 176 -30.81 -13.32 -28.90
CA THR A 176 -29.40 -13.32 -28.44
C THR A 176 -29.31 -13.25 -26.91
N LYS A 177 -28.35 -13.98 -26.32
CA LYS A 177 -28.02 -13.87 -24.88
C LYS A 177 -27.09 -12.68 -24.67
N GLU A 178 -27.56 -11.48 -25.02
CA GLU A 178 -26.77 -10.26 -24.85
C GLU A 178 -26.83 -9.78 -23.40
N VAL A 179 -25.65 -9.56 -22.83
CA VAL A 179 -25.47 -9.00 -21.49
C VAL A 179 -25.34 -7.49 -21.65
N ILE A 180 -26.27 -6.74 -21.06
CA ILE A 180 -26.21 -5.27 -21.02
C ILE A 180 -25.80 -4.88 -19.61
N TYR A 181 -24.64 -4.24 -19.48
CA TYR A 181 -24.16 -3.74 -18.19
C TYR A 181 -24.89 -2.47 -17.81
N ASP A 182 -25.35 -2.43 -16.55
CA ASP A 182 -25.88 -1.21 -15.94
C ASP A 182 -24.70 -0.45 -15.31
N TYR A 183 -24.08 0.42 -16.13
CA TYR A 183 -22.91 1.17 -15.71
C TYR A 183 -23.22 2.14 -14.56
N ASP A 184 -24.44 2.68 -14.49
CA ASP A 184 -24.84 3.62 -13.44
C ASP A 184 -24.96 2.90 -12.08
N GLU A 185 -25.55 1.70 -12.06
CA GLU A 185 -25.60 0.88 -10.85
C GLU A 185 -24.20 0.42 -10.43
N ILE A 186 -23.37 -0.05 -11.36
CA ILE A 186 -21.98 -0.45 -11.08
C ILE A 186 -21.20 0.73 -10.47
N GLU A 187 -21.28 1.91 -11.08
CA GLU A 187 -20.62 3.12 -10.60
C GLU A 187 -21.12 3.50 -9.21
N THR A 188 -22.43 3.47 -8.96
CA THR A 188 -23.03 3.78 -7.66
C THR A 188 -22.52 2.83 -6.58
N ARG A 189 -22.41 1.52 -6.86
CA ARG A 189 -21.87 0.53 -5.91
C ARG A 189 -20.40 0.75 -5.62
N LEU A 190 -19.59 1.02 -6.65
CA LEU A 190 -18.18 1.33 -6.48
C LEU A 190 -17.97 2.62 -5.68
N CYS A 191 -18.70 3.69 -6.01
CA CYS A 191 -18.73 4.94 -5.26
C CYS A 191 -19.00 4.70 -3.77
N ASN A 192 -20.09 3.99 -3.45
CA ASN A 192 -20.47 3.71 -2.07
C ASN A 192 -19.42 2.91 -1.29
N ARG A 193 -18.71 2.00 -1.96
CA ARG A 193 -17.66 1.19 -1.34
C ARG A 193 -16.38 1.98 -1.13
N ILE A 194 -15.96 2.75 -2.14
CA ILE A 194 -14.71 3.51 -2.13
C ILE A 194 -14.81 4.72 -1.19
N ASN A 195 -15.94 5.42 -1.17
CA ASN A 195 -16.13 6.63 -0.35
C ASN A 195 -16.10 6.36 1.16
N ARG A 196 -16.22 5.10 1.60
CA ARG A 196 -16.09 4.70 3.01
C ARG A 196 -14.62 4.57 3.45
N ILE A 197 -13.69 4.52 2.50
CA ILE A 197 -12.27 4.35 2.78
C ILE A 197 -11.66 5.70 3.15
N ARG A 198 -10.91 5.73 4.25
CA ARG A 198 -10.20 6.93 4.69
C ARG A 198 -8.98 7.18 3.81
N SER A 199 -8.71 8.46 3.54
CA SER A 199 -7.44 8.88 2.93
C SER A 199 -6.28 8.61 3.88
N ILE A 200 -5.10 8.42 3.30
CA ILE A 200 -3.85 8.14 4.02
C ILE A 200 -3.03 9.43 4.13
N ASP A 201 -2.51 9.73 5.31
CA ASP A 201 -1.59 10.84 5.53
C ASP A 201 -0.24 10.52 4.85
N THR A 202 0.12 11.33 3.85
CA THR A 202 1.38 11.18 3.09
C THR A 202 2.49 12.12 3.54
N GLU A 203 2.23 13.01 4.49
CA GLU A 203 3.19 14.00 4.99
C GLU A 203 3.88 13.53 6.28
N ASN A 204 3.10 12.91 7.17
CA ASN A 204 3.55 12.51 8.50
C ASN A 204 3.85 11.01 8.57
N PHE A 205 5.12 10.66 8.37
CA PHE A 205 5.63 9.34 8.70
C PHE A 205 6.26 9.35 10.10
N ASN A 206 6.02 8.30 10.89
CA ASN A 206 6.83 8.00 12.06
C ASN A 206 8.18 7.41 11.61
N TYR A 207 9.24 8.20 11.79
CA TYR A 207 10.60 7.81 11.45
C TYR A 207 11.31 7.15 12.63
N PHE A 208 12.26 6.28 12.33
CA PHE A 208 13.21 5.80 13.32
C PHE A 208 14.00 7.00 13.87
N PRO A 209 14.08 7.19 15.20
CA PRO A 209 14.89 8.25 15.77
C PRO A 209 16.35 7.95 15.46
N TYR A 210 16.97 8.84 14.70
CA TYR A 210 18.38 8.81 14.33
C TYR A 210 19.21 9.60 15.34
#